data_AF-A0A1B1NF11-F1
#
_entry.id   AF-A0A1B1NF11-F1
#
_cell.length_a   1.000
_cell.length_b   1.000
_cell.length_c   1.000
_cell.angle_alpha   90.00
_cell.angle_beta   90.00
_cell.angle_gamma   90.00
#
_symmetry.space_group_name_H-M   'P 1'
#
loop_
_entity.id
_entity.type
_entity.pdbx_description
1 polymer ?
#
loop_
_entity_poly.entity_id
_entity_poly.type
_entity_poly.pdbx_seq_one_letter_code
_entity_poly.pdbx_strand_id
1 'polypeptide(L)'
;MLVTAVVYNTLLRGIELPQGTTVAWSNEVLHVVGPALLLLDLLLAPRRRALPWRAVQVVVAVPVVWVAYTLVRGPLVTNPVTRVGHWYPYPFLDPSNPDLVPAGYAGVAVYVVGIALVIGLVAAGVVGVGRARA
;
A
#
# COMPACT_ATOMS: atom_id res chain seq x y z
N MET A 1 8.18 -0.62 2.88
CA MET A 1 8.73 -1.45 1.79
C MET A 1 8.08 -2.82 1.71
N LEU A 2 7.94 -3.59 2.80
CA LEU A 2 7.27 -4.90 2.72
C LEU A 2 5.80 -4.83 2.26
N VAL A 3 5.02 -3.89 2.82
CA VAL A 3 3.63 -3.63 2.34
C VAL A 3 3.63 -3.24 0.86
N THR A 4 4.55 -2.36 0.46
CA THR A 4 4.74 -1.92 -0.93
C THR A 4 4.94 -3.12 -1.87
N ALA A 5 5.77 -4.09 -1.47
CA ALA A 5 5.95 -5.32 -2.24
C ALA A 5 4.66 -6.13 -2.36
N VAL A 6 3.94 -6.33 -1.26
CA VAL A 6 2.69 -7.09 -1.27
C VAL A 6 1.69 -6.42 -2.22
N VAL A 7 1.36 -5.15 -1.97
CA VAL A 7 0.36 -4.40 -2.75
C VAL A 7 0.75 -4.31 -4.22
N TYR A 8 2.02 -4.03 -4.54
CA TYR A 8 2.45 -3.95 -5.92
C TYR A 8 2.31 -5.28 -6.64
N ASN A 9 2.87 -6.35 -6.08
CA ASN A 9 2.90 -7.65 -6.76
C ASN A 9 1.51 -8.27 -6.90
N THR A 10 0.58 -7.98 -5.98
CA THR A 10 -0.77 -8.54 -6.03
C THR A 10 -1.78 -7.66 -6.76
N LEU A 11 -1.67 -6.33 -6.68
CA LEU A 11 -2.69 -5.41 -7.18
C LEU A 11 -2.25 -4.51 -8.33
N LEU A 12 -0.94 -4.26 -8.52
CA LEU A 12 -0.48 -3.19 -9.44
C LEU A 12 0.46 -3.66 -10.55
N ARG A 13 1.16 -4.79 -10.40
CA ARG A 13 2.25 -5.21 -11.30
C ARG A 13 1.82 -5.45 -12.76
N GLY A 14 0.54 -5.76 -12.98
CA GLY A 14 -0.03 -5.99 -14.31
C GLY A 14 -0.82 -4.81 -14.88
N ILE A 15 -0.85 -3.66 -14.20
CA ILE A 15 -1.59 -2.49 -14.68
C ILE A 15 -0.76 -1.76 -15.71
N GLU A 16 -1.29 -1.63 -16.93
CA GLU A 16 -0.67 -0.83 -17.98
C GLU A 16 -0.72 0.65 -17.60
N LEU A 17 0.44 1.29 -17.61
CA LEU A 17 0.57 2.72 -17.37
C LEU A 17 0.94 3.41 -18.69
N PRO A 18 0.56 4.69 -18.87
CA PRO A 18 0.92 5.43 -20.07
C PRO A 18 2.43 5.36 -20.34
N GLN A 19 2.81 5.22 -21.61
CA GLN A 19 4.21 5.06 -21.98
C GLN A 19 5.08 6.19 -21.42
N GLY A 20 6.20 5.84 -20.80
CA GLY A 20 7.14 6.80 -20.20
C GLY A 20 6.80 7.24 -18.77
N THR A 21 5.70 6.78 -18.17
CA THR A 21 5.36 7.09 -16.76
C THR A 21 6.14 6.26 -15.74
N THR A 22 6.66 5.10 -16.14
CA THR A 22 7.49 4.25 -15.29
C THR A 22 8.72 3.74 -16.03
N VAL A 23 9.77 3.47 -15.26
CA VAL A 23 10.98 2.81 -15.73
C VAL A 23 10.96 1.40 -15.16
N ALA A 24 10.82 0.38 -16.01
CA ALA A 24 10.53 -0.99 -15.59
C ALA A 24 11.50 -1.52 -14.52
N TRP A 25 12.81 -1.38 -14.74
CA TRP A 25 13.82 -1.83 -13.77
C TRP A 25 13.72 -1.08 -12.44
N SER A 26 13.43 0.22 -12.47
CA SER A 26 13.27 1.04 -11.26
C SER A 26 12.04 0.58 -10.48
N ASN A 27 10.95 0.28 -11.18
CA ASN A 27 9.72 -0.24 -10.59
C ASN A 27 9.98 -1.58 -9.87
N GLU A 28 10.70 -2.48 -10.51
CA GLU A 28 11.11 -3.77 -9.92
C GLU A 28 12.05 -3.60 -8.72
N VAL A 29 13.01 -2.68 -8.80
CA VAL A 29 13.92 -2.41 -7.68
C VAL A 29 13.15 -1.89 -6.46
N LEU A 30 12.23 -0.95 -6.66
CA LEU A 30 11.47 -0.32 -5.57
C LEU A 30 10.43 -1.26 -4.95
N HIS A 31 9.83 -2.15 -5.74
CA HIS A 31 8.70 -2.97 -5.29
C HIS A 31 9.02 -4.46 -5.10
N VAL A 32 10.19 -4.93 -5.52
CA VAL A 32 10.60 -6.34 -5.36
C VAL A 32 11.96 -6.43 -4.69
N VAL A 33 13.01 -5.89 -5.31
CA VAL A 33 14.39 -6.09 -4.83
C VAL A 33 14.63 -5.41 -3.48
N GLY A 34 14.32 -4.12 -3.36
CA GLY A 34 14.49 -3.36 -2.12
C GLY A 34 13.71 -3.97 -0.94
N PRO A 35 12.42 -4.28 -1.09
CA PRO A 35 11.67 -5.01 -0.07
C PRO A 35 12.27 -6.36 0.31
N ALA A 36 12.77 -7.15 -0.65
CA ALA A 36 13.44 -8.42 -0.35
C ALA A 36 14.72 -8.22 0.46
N LEU A 37 15.55 -7.24 0.11
CA LEU A 37 16.75 -6.89 0.87
C LEU A 37 16.42 -6.44 2.30
N LEU A 38 15.35 -5.65 2.49
CA LEU A 38 14.92 -5.22 3.82
C LEU A 38 14.29 -6.35 4.65
N LEU A 39 13.66 -7.33 4.00
CA LEU A 39 13.22 -8.55 4.68
C LEU A 39 14.44 -9.36 5.17
N LEU A 40 15.47 -9.49 4.34
CA LEU A 40 16.72 -10.15 4.72
C LEU A 40 17.42 -9.40 5.85
N ASP A 41 17.49 -8.05 5.81
CA ASP A 41 18.04 -7.26 6.93
C ASP A 41 17.27 -7.52 8.22
N LEU A 42 15.93 -7.51 8.18
CA LEU A 42 15.11 -7.80 9.37
C LEU A 42 15.42 -9.18 9.99
N LEU A 43 15.60 -10.20 9.15
CA LEU A 43 15.79 -11.58 9.58
C LEU A 43 17.24 -11.91 9.97
N LEU A 44 18.22 -11.30 9.31
CA LEU A 44 19.63 -11.70 9.40
C LEU A 44 20.51 -10.67 10.12
N ALA A 45 20.15 -9.39 10.16
CA ALA A 45 21.01 -8.37 10.74
C ALA A 45 21.24 -8.58 12.25
N PRO A 46 22.39 -8.14 12.80
CA PRO A 46 22.69 -8.20 14.23
C PRO A 46 21.63 -7.50 15.08
N ARG A 47 21.50 -7.93 16.34
CA ARG A 47 20.43 -7.51 17.26
C ARG A 47 20.29 -5.99 17.34
N ARG A 48 19.12 -5.49 16.96
CA ARG A 48 18.73 -4.07 17.09
C ARG A 48 17.75 -3.92 18.25
N ARG A 49 17.67 -2.72 18.83
CA ARG A 49 16.66 -2.38 19.83
C ARG A 49 15.25 -2.63 19.28
N ALA A 50 14.46 -3.44 19.97
CA ALA A 50 13.13 -3.79 19.52
C ALA A 50 12.15 -2.62 19.58
N LEU A 51 11.33 -2.46 18.54
CA LEU A 51 10.26 -1.47 18.49
C LEU A 51 9.12 -1.83 19.45
N PRO A 52 8.47 -0.86 20.11
CA PRO A 52 7.29 -1.09 20.93
C PRO A 52 6.06 -1.43 20.06
N TRP A 53 5.12 -2.21 20.59
CA TRP A 53 3.88 -2.57 19.88
C TRP A 53 3.04 -1.36 19.46
N ARG A 54 3.13 -0.23 20.17
CA ARG A 54 2.50 1.04 19.75
C ARG A 54 2.95 1.52 18.35
N ALA A 55 4.11 1.06 17.87
CA ALA A 55 4.56 1.38 16.51
C ALA A 55 3.59 0.86 15.44
N VAL A 56 2.92 -0.28 15.67
CA VAL A 56 1.92 -0.82 14.75
C VAL A 56 0.75 0.15 14.58
N GLN A 57 0.29 0.77 15.67
CA GLN A 57 -0.80 1.75 15.64
C GLN A 57 -0.43 2.96 14.78
N VAL A 58 0.80 3.46 14.92
CA VAL A 58 1.29 4.59 14.10
C VAL A 58 1.36 4.20 12.62
N VAL A 59 1.87 3.00 12.31
CA VAL A 59 1.99 2.51 10.93
C VAL A 59 0.63 2.35 10.25
N VAL A 60 -0.43 1.98 10.99
CA VAL A 60 -1.80 1.88 10.46
C VAL A 60 -2.49 3.25 10.41
N ALA A 61 -2.27 4.12 11.40
CA ALA A 61 -2.96 5.41 11.49
C ALA A 61 -2.67 6.32 10.29
N VAL A 62 -1.40 6.39 9.85
CA VAL A 62 -0.99 7.24 8.72
C VAL A 62 -1.76 6.93 7.43
N PRO A 63 -1.77 5.68 6.91
CA PRO A 63 -2.53 5.35 5.70
C PRO A 63 -4.04 5.44 5.90
N VAL A 64 -4.58 5.23 7.11
CA VAL A 64 -6.01 5.45 7.40
C VAL A 64 -6.40 6.92 7.25
N VAL A 65 -5.59 7.84 7.79
CA VAL A 65 -5.81 9.27 7.61
C VAL A 65 -5.68 9.66 6.13
N TRP A 66 -4.67 9.14 5.45
CA TRP A 66 -4.46 9.39 4.03
C TRP A 66 -5.64 8.90 3.17
N VAL A 67 -6.15 7.69 3.40
CA VAL A 67 -7.27 7.17 2.61
C VAL A 67 -8.56 7.91 2.90
N ALA A 68 -8.81 8.30 4.15
CA ALA A 68 -9.96 9.14 4.50
C ALA A 68 -9.91 10.48 3.75
N TYR A 69 -8.74 11.13 3.75
CA TYR A 69 -8.53 12.35 2.96
C TYR A 69 -8.74 12.11 1.46
N THR A 70 -8.15 11.04 0.90
CA THR A 70 -8.26 10.71 -0.52
C THR A 70 -9.72 10.47 -0.93
N LEU A 71 -10.51 9.76 -0.13
CA LEU A 71 -11.91 9.47 -0.44
C LEU A 71 -12.80 10.72 -0.37
N VAL A 72 -12.52 11.65 0.56
CA VAL A 72 -13.23 12.95 0.62
C VAL A 72 -12.83 13.84 -0.55
N ARG A 73 -11.54 13.87 -0.90
CA ARG A 73 -10.99 14.73 -1.96
C ARG A 73 -11.32 14.21 -3.37
N GLY A 74 -11.38 12.89 -3.55
CA GLY A 74 -11.51 12.24 -4.85
C GLY A 74 -12.62 12.78 -5.76
N PRO A 75 -13.88 12.94 -5.29
CA PRO A 75 -14.96 13.48 -6.11
C PRO A 75 -14.87 14.99 -6.35
N LEU A 76 -13.92 15.69 -5.71
CA LEU A 76 -13.76 17.14 -5.79
C LEU A 76 -12.62 17.57 -6.73
N VAL A 77 -11.95 16.61 -7.37
CA VAL A 77 -10.74 16.87 -8.16
C VAL A 77 -10.86 16.25 -9.54
N THR A 78 -10.63 17.07 -10.57
CA THR A 78 -10.62 16.60 -11.95
C THR A 78 -9.39 15.75 -12.24
N ASN A 79 -9.58 14.62 -12.93
CA ASN A 79 -8.49 13.76 -13.37
C ASN A 79 -7.57 14.53 -14.34
N PRO A 80 -6.25 14.65 -14.05
CA PRO A 80 -5.34 15.42 -14.90
C PRO A 80 -5.12 14.79 -16.28
N VAL A 81 -5.37 13.49 -16.43
CA VAL A 81 -5.19 12.72 -17.67
C VAL A 81 -6.49 12.61 -18.44
N THR A 82 -7.53 12.05 -17.83
CA THR A 82 -8.81 11.75 -18.52
C THR A 82 -9.83 12.90 -18.48
N ARG A 83 -9.56 13.96 -17.70
CA ARG A 83 -10.43 15.14 -17.53
C ARG A 83 -11.82 14.87 -16.94
N VAL A 84 -12.10 13.65 -16.47
CA VAL A 84 -13.34 13.36 -15.74
C VAL A 84 -13.37 14.10 -14.40
N GLY A 85 -14.57 14.44 -13.92
CA GLY A 85 -14.78 15.30 -12.75
C GLY A 85 -14.41 14.70 -11.38
N HIS A 86 -13.73 13.56 -11.34
CA HIS A 86 -13.25 12.91 -10.11
C HIS A 86 -11.87 12.29 -10.39
N TRP A 87 -11.08 12.10 -9.33
CA TRP A 87 -9.77 11.48 -9.46
C TRP A 87 -9.37 10.72 -8.20
N TYR A 88 -9.03 9.45 -8.38
CA TYR A 88 -8.47 8.58 -7.36
C TYR A 88 -7.09 8.09 -7.80
N PRO A 89 -6.12 7.99 -6.88
CA PRO A 89 -4.74 7.60 -7.23
C PRO A 89 -4.61 6.13 -7.60
N TYR A 90 -5.58 5.29 -7.21
CA TYR A 90 -5.57 3.86 -7.47
C TYR A 90 -6.96 3.38 -7.92
N PRO A 91 -7.05 2.40 -8.84
CA PRO A 91 -8.32 1.90 -9.35
C PRO A 91 -9.17 1.21 -8.29
N PHE A 92 -8.55 0.59 -7.28
CA PHE A 92 -9.27 -0.02 -6.16
C PHE A 92 -9.83 1.00 -5.14
N LEU A 93 -9.51 2.29 -5.28
CA LEU A 93 -10.10 3.38 -4.50
C LEU A 93 -11.19 4.13 -5.28
N ASP A 94 -11.33 3.87 -6.57
CA ASP A 94 -12.28 4.55 -7.43
C ASP A 94 -13.63 3.81 -7.40
N PRO A 95 -14.68 4.35 -6.76
CA PRO A 95 -15.98 3.70 -6.70
C PRO A 95 -16.66 3.55 -8.08
N SER A 96 -16.17 4.27 -9.11
CA SER A 96 -16.67 4.14 -10.48
C SER A 96 -16.01 3.00 -11.26
N ASN A 97 -14.98 2.36 -10.70
CA ASN A 97 -14.30 1.24 -11.33
C ASN A 97 -15.25 0.03 -11.45
N PRO A 98 -15.54 -0.43 -12.69
CA PRO A 98 -16.46 -1.56 -12.91
C PRO A 98 -15.92 -2.90 -12.41
N ASP A 99 -14.61 -3.03 -12.20
CA ASP A 99 -13.97 -4.26 -11.73
C ASP A 99 -14.08 -4.45 -10.21
N LEU A 100 -14.67 -3.48 -9.50
CA LEU A 100 -14.90 -3.59 -8.06
C LEU A 100 -15.99 -4.61 -7.75
N VAL A 101 -15.69 -5.49 -6.79
CA VAL A 101 -16.62 -6.49 -6.27
C VAL A 101 -16.70 -6.36 -4.73
N PRO A 102 -17.81 -5.89 -4.16
CA PRO A 102 -19.01 -5.33 -4.82
C PRO A 102 -18.74 -3.98 -5.52
N ALA A 103 -19.64 -3.55 -6.41
CA ALA A 103 -19.49 -2.24 -7.07
C ALA A 103 -19.58 -1.06 -6.08
N GLY A 104 -19.02 0.09 -6.48
CA GLY A 104 -19.13 1.33 -5.71
C GLY A 104 -18.27 1.37 -4.44
N TYR A 105 -18.67 2.22 -3.49
CA TYR A 105 -17.95 2.39 -2.23
C TYR A 105 -17.89 1.13 -1.37
N ALA A 106 -18.79 0.16 -1.57
CA ALA A 106 -18.72 -1.13 -0.88
C ALA A 106 -17.46 -1.91 -1.27
N GLY A 107 -17.13 -1.99 -2.58
CA GLY A 107 -15.87 -2.60 -3.04
C GLY A 107 -14.65 -1.83 -2.57
N VAL A 108 -14.69 -0.49 -2.62
CA VAL A 108 -13.63 0.35 -2.07
C VAL A 108 -13.38 0.02 -0.59
N ALA A 109 -14.44 -0.10 0.21
CA ALA A 109 -14.32 -0.45 1.62
C ALA A 109 -13.66 -1.82 1.85
N VAL A 110 -13.98 -2.83 1.01
CA VAL A 110 -13.33 -4.15 1.05
C VAL A 110 -11.82 -4.02 0.85
N TYR A 111 -11.39 -3.27 -0.17
CA TYR A 111 -9.96 -3.04 -0.41
C TYR A 111 -9.30 -2.25 0.71
N VAL A 112 -9.93 -1.19 1.22
CA VAL A 112 -9.39 -0.38 2.30
C VAL A 112 -9.18 -1.21 3.57
N VAL A 113 -10.18 -2.00 3.97
CA VAL A 113 -10.08 -2.88 5.14
C VAL A 113 -9.02 -3.97 4.91
N GLY A 114 -9.04 -4.64 3.76
CA GLY A 114 -8.07 -5.69 3.42
C GLY A 114 -6.62 -5.19 3.45
N ILE A 115 -6.36 -4.02 2.84
CA ILE A 115 -5.03 -3.41 2.83
C ILE A 115 -4.63 -2.95 4.23
N ALA A 116 -5.54 -2.36 5.02
CA ALA A 116 -5.27 -1.97 6.40
C ALA A 116 -4.90 -3.19 7.28
N LEU A 117 -5.57 -4.33 7.09
CA LEU A 117 -5.23 -5.58 7.74
C LEU A 117 -3.84 -6.07 7.34
N VAL A 118 -3.50 -6.07 6.04
CA VAL A 118 -2.16 -6.43 5.56
C VAL A 118 -1.09 -5.52 6.17
N ILE A 119 -1.31 -4.21 6.22
CA ILE A 119 -0.41 -3.24 6.86
C ILE A 119 -0.20 -3.59 8.33
N GLY A 120 -1.29 -3.82 9.06
CA GLY A 120 -1.25 -4.19 10.47
C GLY A 120 -0.49 -5.50 10.72
N LEU A 121 -0.77 -6.54 9.93
CA LEU A 121 -0.12 -7.85 10.03
C LEU A 121 1.38 -7.77 9.71
N VAL A 122 1.76 -7.07 8.65
CA VAL A 122 3.17 -6.88 8.29
C VAL A 122 3.90 -6.08 9.37
N ALA A 123 3.31 -4.98 9.85
CA ALA A 123 3.89 -4.18 10.93
C ALA A 123 4.04 -4.99 12.23
N ALA A 124 3.02 -5.78 12.58
CA ALA A 124 3.07 -6.66 13.73
C ALA A 124 4.16 -7.75 13.57
N GLY A 125 4.30 -8.33 12.38
CA GLY A 125 5.35 -9.29 12.07
C GLY A 125 6.75 -8.69 12.23
N VAL A 126 6.97 -7.47 11.73
CA VAL A 126 8.24 -6.74 11.89
C VAL A 126 8.57 -6.52 13.36
N VAL A 127 7.61 -6.02 14.14
CA VAL A 127 7.80 -5.81 15.59
C VAL A 127 8.03 -7.13 16.32
N GLY A 128 7.27 -8.18 15.99
CA GLY A 128 7.38 -9.51 16.59
C GLY A 128 8.75 -10.14 16.35
N VAL A 129 9.22 -10.16 15.10
CA VAL A 129 10.57 -10.64 14.75
C VAL A 129 11.64 -9.84 15.46
N GLY A 130 11.52 -8.50 15.46
CA GLY A 130 12.49 -7.63 16.14
C GLY A 130 12.56 -7.89 17.65
N ARG A 131 11.43 -8.16 18.31
CA ARG A 131 11.39 -8.48 19.75
C ARG A 131 11.89 -9.89 20.06
N ALA A 132 11.56 -10.89 19.24
CA ALA A 132 12.01 -12.26 19.45
C ALA A 132 13.52 -12.45 19.27
N ARG A 133 14.16 -11.55 18.51
CA ARG A 133 15.61 -11.59 18.24
C ARG A 133 16.44 -10.71 19.20
N ALA A 134 15.82 -9.77 19.92
CA ALA A 134 16.49 -8.86 20.86
C ALA A 134 16.84 -9.57 22.16
#